data_AF-A0A485L662-F1
#
_entry.id   AF-A0A485L662-F1
#
_cell.length_a   1.000
_cell.length_b   1.000
_cell.length_c   1.000
_cell.angle_alpha   90.00
_cell.angle_beta   90.00
_cell.angle_gamma   90.00
#
_symmetry.space_group_name_H-M   'P 1'
#
loop_
_entity.id
_entity.type
_entity.pdbx_description
1 polymer ?
#
loop_
_entity_poly.entity_id
_entity_poly.type
_entity_poly.pdbx_seq_one_letter_code
_entity_poly.pdbx_strand_id
1 'polypeptide(L)'
;MDVSFGLDEGLVQVFASHRPLARTYVKVFVQTKASKKPTFYKDGYTDICGRFDYMAINDTALLLDVTKVALLLLHPQHGAVIRQISPPVTISTVADQRPVKRKWGNYRS
;
A
#
# COMPACT_ATOMS: atom_id res chain seq x y z
N MET A 1 -19.98 -0.93 -0.36
CA MET A 1 -18.80 -1.69 0.08
C MET A 1 -18.01 -0.82 1.04
N ASP A 2 -17.58 -1.39 2.15
CA ASP A 2 -16.65 -0.80 3.08
C ASP A 2 -15.24 -1.25 2.73
N VAL A 3 -14.25 -0.36 2.87
CA VAL A 3 -12.88 -0.62 2.43
C VAL A 3 -11.93 -0.19 3.54
N SER A 4 -11.10 -1.12 4.00
CA SER A 4 -10.06 -0.89 4.99
C SER A 4 -8.68 -1.03 4.33
N PHE A 5 -7.72 -0.20 4.76
CA PHE A 5 -6.36 -0.20 4.23
C PHE A 5 -5.36 -0.49 5.36
N GLY A 6 -4.55 -1.52 5.19
CA GLY A 6 -3.31 -1.72 5.93
C GLY A 6 -2.19 -1.03 5.17
N LEU A 7 -2.01 0.29 5.39
CA LEU A 7 -1.08 1.10 4.59
C LEU A 7 0.37 0.60 4.70
N ASP A 8 0.80 0.18 5.88
CA ASP A 8 2.17 -0.33 6.12
C ASP A 8 2.41 -1.67 5.42
N GLU A 9 1.35 -2.46 5.23
CA GLU A 9 1.41 -3.78 4.60
C GLU A 9 1.17 -3.72 3.07
N GLY A 10 0.69 -2.58 2.56
CA GLY A 10 0.25 -2.47 1.17
C GLY A 10 -1.01 -3.29 0.88
N LEU A 11 -1.86 -3.49 1.89
CA LEU A 11 -3.06 -4.35 1.84
C LEU A 11 -4.37 -3.55 1.81
N VAL A 12 -5.32 -4.01 1.01
CA VAL A 12 -6.71 -3.55 1.06
C VAL A 12 -7.61 -4.72 1.43
N GLN A 13 -8.58 -4.48 2.30
CA GLN A 13 -9.62 -5.44 2.64
C GLN A 13 -11.00 -4.85 2.38
N VAL A 14 -11.85 -5.61 1.70
CA VAL A 14 -13.16 -5.18 1.22
C VAL A 14 -14.27 -5.92 1.94
N PHE A 15 -15.32 -5.20 2.32
CA PHE A 15 -16.47 -5.74 3.03
C PHE A 15 -17.79 -5.24 2.44
N ALA A 16 -18.86 -5.98 2.70
CA ALA A 16 -20.23 -5.48 2.64
C ALA A 16 -21.01 -6.05 3.82
N SER A 17 -21.76 -5.19 4.51
CA SER A 17 -22.56 -5.58 5.67
C SER A 17 -21.75 -6.39 6.69
N HIS A 18 -20.54 -5.91 6.99
CA HIS A 18 -19.58 -6.51 7.93
C HIS A 18 -19.05 -7.90 7.54
N ARG A 19 -19.27 -8.37 6.30
CA ARG A 19 -18.70 -9.62 5.78
C ARG A 19 -17.61 -9.34 4.75
N PRO A 20 -16.49 -10.07 4.77
CA PRO A 20 -15.47 -9.96 3.73
C PRO A 20 -16.02 -10.28 2.34
N LEU A 21 -15.59 -9.52 1.34
CA LEU A 21 -15.98 -9.71 -0.06
C LEU A 21 -14.83 -10.28 -0.89
N ALA A 22 -14.90 -11.58 -1.14
CA ALA A 22 -14.06 -12.24 -2.12
C ALA A 22 -14.40 -11.83 -3.55
N ARG A 23 -13.46 -12.03 -4.49
CA ARG A 23 -13.66 -11.80 -5.92
C ARG A 23 -14.07 -10.37 -6.28
N THR A 24 -13.79 -9.40 -5.43
CA THR A 24 -13.86 -7.98 -5.79
C THR A 24 -12.66 -7.70 -6.70
N TYR A 25 -12.93 -7.23 -7.92
CA TYR A 25 -11.88 -6.80 -8.84
C TYR A 25 -11.22 -5.53 -8.30
N VAL A 26 -9.89 -5.51 -8.25
CA VAL A 26 -9.10 -4.37 -7.79
C VAL A 26 -8.14 -3.99 -8.90
N LYS A 27 -8.17 -2.72 -9.32
CA LYS A 27 -7.25 -2.14 -10.30
C LYS A 27 -6.51 -0.97 -9.67
N VAL A 28 -5.18 -1.04 -9.68
CA VAL A 28 -4.29 -0.12 -8.99
C VAL A 28 -3.56 0.76 -10.00
N PHE A 29 -3.58 2.06 -9.74
CA PHE A 29 -2.84 3.08 -10.46
C PHE A 29 -1.89 3.78 -9.50
N VAL A 30 -0.73 4.17 -10.01
CA VAL A 30 0.27 4.92 -9.24
C VAL A 30 0.65 6.19 -9.98
N GLN A 31 1.00 7.23 -9.22
CA GLN A 31 1.63 8.43 -9.74
C GLN A 31 3.01 8.55 -9.12
N THR A 32 4.05 8.74 -9.92
CA THR A 32 5.43 8.81 -9.44
C THR A 32 5.94 10.25 -9.28
N LYS A 33 7.17 10.45 -8.79
CA LYS A 33 7.79 11.78 -8.75
C LYS A 33 8.17 12.24 -10.16
N ALA A 34 8.59 11.31 -11.02
CA ALA A 34 8.99 11.59 -12.39
C ALA A 34 7.84 12.06 -13.29
N SER A 35 6.59 11.64 -13.02
CA SER A 35 5.43 12.01 -13.83
C SER A 35 4.20 12.30 -12.99
N LYS A 36 3.49 13.39 -13.29
CA LYS A 36 2.19 13.71 -12.69
C LYS A 36 1.03 12.91 -13.27
N LYS A 37 1.24 12.15 -14.35
CA LYS A 37 0.20 11.33 -14.97
C LYS A 37 0.14 9.97 -14.25
N PRO A 38 -1.02 9.56 -13.71
CA PRO A 38 -1.18 8.22 -13.15
C PRO A 38 -1.00 7.14 -14.22
N THR A 39 -0.31 6.05 -13.87
CA THR A 39 -0.09 4.89 -14.71
C THR A 39 -0.67 3.64 -14.07
N PHE A 40 -1.05 2.66 -14.90
CA PHE A 40 -1.45 1.35 -14.41
C PHE A 40 -0.26 0.66 -13.73
N TYR A 41 -0.51 0.12 -12.54
CA TYR A 41 0.50 -0.63 -11.78
C TYR A 41 0.21 -2.12 -11.81
N LYS A 42 -0.95 -2.52 -11.26
CA LYS A 42 -1.40 -3.92 -11.26
C LYS A 42 -2.89 -4.03 -11.03
N ASP A 43 -3.42 -5.22 -11.22
CA ASP A 43 -4.78 -5.57 -10.87
C ASP A 43 -4.89 -7.02 -10.37
N GLY A 44 -6.10 -7.39 -9.94
CA GLY A 44 -6.43 -8.74 -9.55
C GLY A 44 -7.76 -8.79 -8.80
N TYR A 45 -7.95 -9.83 -7.99
CA TYR A 45 -9.17 -10.05 -7.25
C TYR A 45 -8.85 -10.26 -5.77
N THR A 46 -9.77 -9.85 -4.91
CA THR A 46 -9.68 -10.16 -3.48
C THR A 46 -9.82 -11.67 -3.22
N ASP A 47 -9.08 -12.17 -2.24
CA ASP A 47 -9.13 -13.56 -1.77
C ASP A 47 -10.40 -13.87 -0.95
N ILE A 48 -10.51 -15.09 -0.39
CA ILE A 48 -11.66 -15.51 0.44
C ILE A 48 -11.85 -14.65 1.70
N CYS A 49 -10.80 -13.97 2.15
CA CYS A 49 -10.80 -13.06 3.28
C CYS A 49 -11.10 -11.61 2.84
N GLY A 50 -11.44 -11.38 1.57
CA GLY A 50 -11.67 -10.07 0.99
C GLY A 50 -10.42 -9.21 0.88
N ARG A 51 -9.21 -9.82 0.94
CA ARG A 51 -7.93 -9.12 0.93
C ARG A 51 -7.30 -9.09 -0.45
N PHE A 52 -6.58 -8.02 -0.73
CA PHE A 52 -5.74 -7.87 -1.91
C PHE A 52 -4.50 -7.06 -1.56
N ASP A 53 -3.31 -7.58 -1.86
CA ASP A 53 -2.06 -6.82 -1.82
C ASP A 53 -2.10 -5.81 -2.96
N TYR A 54 -2.24 -4.52 -2.70
CA TYR A 54 -2.23 -3.49 -3.74
C TYR A 54 -0.83 -2.95 -4.02
N MET A 55 0.13 -3.15 -3.12
CA MET A 55 1.52 -2.72 -3.31
C MET A 55 2.49 -3.67 -2.63
N ALA A 56 3.48 -4.18 -3.36
CA ALA A 56 4.46 -5.11 -2.81
C ALA A 56 5.59 -4.32 -2.10
N ILE A 57 5.88 -4.66 -0.84
CA ILE A 57 6.94 -4.04 -0.04
C ILE A 57 8.34 -4.31 -0.63
N ASN A 58 8.48 -5.39 -1.41
CA ASN A 58 9.78 -5.84 -1.90
C ASN A 58 10.34 -4.99 -3.07
N ASP A 59 9.51 -4.15 -3.71
CA ASP A 59 9.94 -3.23 -4.77
C ASP A 59 10.25 -1.84 -4.19
N THR A 60 11.38 -1.78 -3.46
CA THR A 60 11.83 -0.60 -2.74
C THR A 60 12.04 0.61 -3.65
N ALA A 61 12.47 0.40 -4.90
CA ALA A 61 12.71 1.48 -5.84
C ALA A 61 11.40 2.16 -6.26
N LEU A 62 10.38 1.38 -6.60
CA LEU A 62 9.06 1.92 -6.93
C LEU A 62 8.42 2.60 -5.71
N LEU A 63 8.50 1.99 -4.53
CA LEU A 63 7.93 2.56 -3.30
C LEU A 63 8.47 3.95 -2.96
N LEU A 64 9.77 4.17 -3.18
CA LEU A 64 10.40 5.47 -2.97
C LEU A 64 10.00 6.53 -4.01
N ASP A 65 9.54 6.12 -5.20
CA ASP A 65 9.16 7.02 -6.29
C ASP A 65 7.65 7.32 -6.32
N VAL A 66 6.80 6.43 -5.79
CA VAL A 66 5.35 6.66 -5.77
C VAL A 66 4.98 7.81 -4.84
N THR A 67 4.16 8.72 -5.35
CA THR A 67 3.63 9.89 -4.63
C THR A 67 2.15 9.76 -4.30
N LYS A 68 1.39 9.02 -5.11
CA LYS A 68 -0.03 8.73 -4.90
C LYS A 68 -0.38 7.36 -5.44
N VAL A 69 -1.34 6.71 -4.79
CA VAL A 69 -1.95 5.47 -5.25
C VAL A 69 -3.45 5.67 -5.39
N ALA A 70 -4.05 5.14 -6.46
CA ALA A 70 -5.49 5.10 -6.65
C ALA A 70 -5.94 3.68 -6.95
N LEU A 71 -7.01 3.24 -6.31
CA LEU A 71 -7.60 1.92 -6.48
C LEU A 71 -9.03 2.08 -6.98
N LEU A 72 -9.36 1.34 -8.03
CA LEU A 72 -10.74 1.02 -8.42
C LEU A 72 -11.08 -0.36 -7.88
N LEU A 73 -12.11 -0.45 -7.06
CA LEU A 73 -12.70 -1.69 -6.57
C LEU A 73 -14.05 -1.89 -7.23
N LEU A 74 -14.28 -3.06 -7.83
CA LEU A 74 -15.50 -3.36 -8.58
C LEU A 74 -16.02 -4.75 -8.19
N HIS A 75 -17.27 -4.82 -7.78
CA HIS A 75 -17.95 -6.07 -7.46
C HIS A 75 -19.33 -6.10 -8.13
N PRO A 76 -19.70 -7.20 -8.82
CA PRO A 76 -20.89 -7.23 -9.66
C PRO A 76 -22.19 -6.91 -8.91
N GLN A 77 -22.32 -7.34 -7.66
CA GLN A 77 -23.53 -7.11 -6.84
C GLN A 77 -23.44 -5.90 -5.90
N HIS A 78 -22.24 -5.36 -5.67
CA HIS A 78 -22.03 -4.30 -4.67
C HIS A 78 -21.54 -2.97 -5.28
N GLY A 79 -21.45 -2.91 -6.62
CA GLY A 79 -21.11 -1.72 -7.38
C GLY A 79 -19.61 -1.49 -7.50
N ALA A 80 -19.22 -0.20 -7.60
CA ALA A 80 -17.83 0.22 -7.72
C ALA A 80 -17.48 1.27 -6.66
N VAL A 81 -16.23 1.26 -6.22
CA VAL A 81 -15.67 2.22 -5.28
C VAL A 81 -14.29 2.64 -5.77
N ILE A 82 -14.02 3.95 -5.76
CA ILE A 82 -12.69 4.49 -6.02
C ILE A 82 -12.11 5.03 -4.72
N ARG A 83 -10.83 4.76 -4.46
CA ARG A 83 -10.09 5.28 -3.32
C ARG A 83 -8.72 5.78 -3.76
N GLN A 84 -8.37 6.98 -3.31
CA GLN A 84 -7.01 7.51 -3.43
C GLN A 84 -6.37 7.45 -2.05
N ILE A 85 -5.16 6.90 -1.96
CA ILE A 85 -4.44 6.72 -0.71
C ILE A 85 -2.98 7.17 -0.87
N SER A 86 -2.35 7.46 0.27
CA SER A 86 -0.91 7.65 0.34
C SER A 86 -0.17 6.33 0.13
N PRO A 87 1.04 6.35 -0.44
CA PRO A 87 1.88 5.16 -0.51
C PRO A 87 2.23 4.63 0.90
N PRO A 88 2.54 3.32 1.04
CA PRO A 88 3.05 2.72 2.27
C PRO A 88 4.27 3.48 2.84
N VAL A 89 4.30 3.71 4.15
CA VAL A 89 5.30 4.58 4.79
C VAL A 89 6.55 3.81 5.21
N THR A 90 6.43 2.50 5.47
CA THR A 90 7.44 1.69 6.19
C THR A 90 8.81 1.61 5.51
N ILE A 91 8.91 1.80 4.19
CA ILE A 91 10.22 1.77 3.50
C ILE A 91 11.06 3.04 3.72
N SER A 92 10.49 4.10 4.27
CA SER A 92 11.22 5.35 4.51
C SER A 92 12.20 5.26 5.70
N THR A 93 12.03 4.31 6.61
CA THR A 93 12.71 4.35 7.92
C THR A 93 13.89 3.40 8.05
N VAL A 94 14.01 2.37 7.20
CA VAL A 94 15.14 1.41 7.27
C VAL A 94 16.38 1.99 6.59
N ALA A 95 16.22 2.82 5.56
CA ALA A 95 17.34 3.47 4.87
C ALA A 95 17.92 4.68 5.62
N ASP A 96 17.24 5.21 6.64
CA ASP A 96 17.71 6.36 7.45
C ASP A 96 18.23 5.96 8.84
N GLN A 97 18.45 4.66 9.09
CA GLN A 97 19.28 4.21 10.21
C GLN A 97 20.76 4.38 9.84
N ARG A 98 21.23 5.63 9.71
CA ARG A 98 22.67 5.88 9.85
C ARG A 98 23.05 5.38 11.25
N PRO A 99 24.04 4.48 11.40
CA PRO A 99 24.46 4.05 12.73
C PRO A 99 24.88 5.30 13.49
N VAL A 100 24.16 5.63 14.57
CA VAL A 100 24.56 6.66 15.51
C VAL A 100 25.99 6.34 15.92
N LYS A 101 26.96 7.22 15.59
CA LYS A 101 28.33 7.09 16.09
C LYS A 101 28.28 7.17 17.61
N ARG A 102 28.26 6.01 18.27
CA ARG A 102 28.44 5.92 19.72
C ARG A 102 29.88 6.33 20.02
N LYS A 103 30.06 7.49 20.67
CA LYS A 103 31.34 7.80 21.33
C LYS A 103 31.45 6.89 22.54
N TRP A 104 32.38 5.94 22.51
CA TRP A 104 32.80 5.23 23.71
C TRP A 104 33.54 6.22 24.61
N GLY A 105 32.82 6.76 25.60
CA GLY A 105 33.38 7.49 26.72
C GLY A 105 33.81 6.52 27.82
N ASN A 106 35.03 6.73 28.31
CA ASN A 106 35.72 5.93 29.30
C ASN A 106 34.90 5.67 30.58
N TYR A 107 34.81 4.41 31.00
CA TYR A 107 34.60 4.07 32.40
C TYR A 107 35.95 3.66 33.00
N ARG A 108 36.51 4.56 33.82
CA ARG A 108 37.51 4.22 34.83
C ARG A 108 36.76 3.95 36.14
N SER A 109 37.06 2.84 36.78
CA SER A 109 37.02 2.66 38.24
C SER A 109 38.31 1.96 38.62
#